data_AF-A0A1V5VFV9-F1
#
_entry.id   AF-A0A1V5VFV9-F1
#
_cell.length_a   1.000
_cell.length_b   1.000
_cell.length_c   1.000
_cell.angle_alpha   90.00
_cell.angle_beta   90.00
_cell.angle_gamma   90.00
#
_symmetry.space_group_name_H-M   'P 1'
#
loop_
_entity.id
_entity.type
_entity.pdbx_description
1 polymer ?
#
loop_
_entity_poly.entity_id
_entity_poly.type
_entity_poly.pdbx_seq_one_letter_code
_entity_poly.pdbx_strand_id
1 'polypeptide(L)'
;MAAEKRPQLKKFGSVLDYIKKVYGIDEKIELHEAVKDWQSIAGADLAKHSKPLFFQNRILYIGIEGSAWAQEISFRKRMIIDGVNNRLGRPHVKDIRTQRLDDKNNRPSDRKTKR
;
A
#
# COMPACT_ATOMS: atom_id res chain seq x y z
N MET A 1 20.41 27.29 44.09
CA MET A 1 19.08 27.70 43.59
C MET A 1 18.87 27.07 42.22
N ALA A 2 17.64 26.62 41.97
CA ALA A 2 17.25 25.61 41.00
C ALA A 2 17.36 26.01 39.52
N ALA A 3 17.59 25.03 38.65
CA ALA A 3 16.72 24.67 37.51
C ALA A 3 17.42 23.66 36.58
N GLU A 4 17.41 22.37 36.93
CA GLU A 4 17.69 21.30 35.98
C GLU A 4 16.50 21.19 35.00
N LYS A 5 16.63 21.85 33.84
CA LYS A 5 15.74 21.66 32.71
C LYS A 5 15.85 20.21 32.21
N ARG A 6 14.89 19.37 32.59
CA ARG A 6 14.65 18.07 31.94
C ARG A 6 14.17 18.32 30.51
N PRO A 7 14.92 17.99 29.45
CA PRO A 7 14.43 18.16 28.10
C PRO A 7 13.37 17.08 27.83
N GLN A 8 12.15 17.57 27.82
CA GLN A 8 10.89 16.94 27.47
C GLN A 8 10.94 15.87 26.36
N LEU A 9 10.04 14.88 26.52
CA LEU A 9 9.67 13.70 25.72
C LEU A 9 9.32 13.98 24.24
N LYS A 10 10.09 14.78 23.52
CA LYS A 10 9.98 14.97 22.07
C LYS A 10 10.66 13.87 21.25
N LYS A 11 11.35 12.92 21.90
CA LYS A 11 12.13 11.88 21.20
C LYS A 11 11.32 10.61 20.86
N PHE A 12 10.33 10.25 21.67
CA PHE A 12 9.61 8.98 21.49
C PHE A 12 8.62 9.03 20.31
N GLY A 13 7.90 10.14 20.15
CA GLY A 13 7.04 10.37 18.99
C GLY A 13 7.83 10.32 17.67
N SER A 14 9.01 10.93 17.64
CA SER A 14 9.88 10.95 16.46
C SER A 14 10.50 9.58 16.14
N VAL A 15 10.81 8.77 17.16
CA VAL A 15 11.27 7.39 16.95
C VAL A 15 10.14 6.51 16.46
N LEU A 16 8.92 6.68 16.98
CA LEU A 16 7.75 5.96 16.48
C LEU A 16 7.40 6.35 15.05
N ASP A 17 7.46 7.64 14.72
CA ASP A 17 7.27 8.17 13.37
C ASP A 17 8.35 7.65 12.41
N TYR A 18 9.61 7.63 12.88
CA TYR A 18 10.72 7.06 12.13
C TYR A 18 10.56 5.55 11.92
N ILE A 19 10.15 4.79 12.92
CA ILE A 19 9.88 3.35 12.78
C ILE A 19 8.71 3.12 11.82
N LYS A 20 7.62 3.86 11.94
CA LYS A 20 6.49 3.75 11.01
C LYS A 20 6.91 4.00 9.57
N LYS A 21 7.73 5.03 9.34
CA LYS A 21 8.25 5.42 8.03
C LYS A 21 9.29 4.44 7.48
N VAL A 22 10.16 3.91 8.34
CA VAL A 22 11.20 2.92 7.96
C VAL A 22 10.61 1.55 7.67
N TYR A 23 9.50 1.20 8.31
CA TYR A 23 8.84 -0.09 8.10
C TYR A 23 7.64 -0.04 7.15
N GLY A 24 7.33 1.13 6.55
CA GLY A 24 6.19 1.31 5.64
C GLY A 24 4.84 1.00 6.31
N ILE A 25 4.73 1.26 7.62
CA ILE A 25 3.54 0.90 8.41
C ILE A 25 2.36 1.79 8.02
N ASP A 26 2.59 3.08 7.79
CA ASP A 26 1.53 4.00 7.32
C ASP A 26 0.95 3.53 5.97
N GLU A 27 1.80 3.16 5.01
CA GLU A 27 1.35 2.64 3.71
C GLU A 27 0.57 1.32 3.84
N LYS A 28 0.94 0.46 4.79
CA LYS A 28 0.18 -0.78 5.07
C LYS A 28 -1.18 -0.51 5.68
N ILE A 29 -1.29 0.47 6.59
CA ILE A 29 -2.56 0.85 7.22
C ILE A 29 -3.46 1.48 6.17
N GLU A 30 -2.93 2.42 5.37
CA GLU A 30 -3.67 3.03 4.27
C GLU A 30 -4.10 2.01 3.22
N LEU A 31 -3.23 1.07 2.83
CA LEU A 31 -3.58 -0.05 1.97
C LEU A 31 -4.72 -0.86 2.58
N HIS A 32 -4.58 -1.26 3.84
CA HIS A 32 -5.58 -2.07 4.52
C HIS A 32 -6.94 -1.38 4.57
N GLU A 33 -7.00 -0.07 4.81
CA GLU A 33 -8.27 0.67 4.78
C GLU A 33 -8.82 0.80 3.36
N ALA A 34 -7.97 1.13 2.39
CA ALA A 34 -8.37 1.32 0.99
C ALA A 34 -8.92 0.06 0.34
N VAL A 35 -8.39 -1.11 0.75
CA VAL A 35 -8.71 -2.41 0.15
C VAL A 35 -9.34 -3.39 1.14
N LYS A 36 -9.82 -2.89 2.29
CA LYS A 36 -10.49 -3.69 3.33
C LYS A 36 -11.62 -4.54 2.75
N ASP A 37 -12.26 -4.02 1.71
CA ASP A 37 -13.34 -4.65 0.96
C ASP A 37 -12.95 -4.78 -0.52
N TRP A 38 -11.81 -5.41 -0.77
CA TRP A 38 -11.28 -5.63 -2.12
C TRP A 38 -12.30 -6.32 -3.03
N GLN A 39 -13.08 -7.25 -2.50
CA GLN A 39 -14.16 -7.92 -3.21
C GLN A 39 -15.24 -6.94 -3.72
N SER A 40 -15.63 -5.94 -2.92
CA SER A 40 -16.57 -4.91 -3.38
C SER A 40 -15.99 -4.01 -4.48
N ILE A 41 -14.67 -3.79 -4.50
CA ILE A 41 -14.00 -2.94 -5.50
C ILE A 41 -13.79 -3.70 -6.80
N ALA A 42 -13.24 -4.90 -6.70
CA ALA A 42 -12.77 -5.69 -7.83
C ALA A 42 -13.81 -6.71 -8.35
N GLY A 43 -14.79 -7.07 -7.52
CA GLY A 43 -15.72 -8.18 -7.75
C GLY A 43 -15.19 -9.52 -7.23
N ALA A 44 -16.11 -10.47 -7.02
CA ALA A 44 -15.83 -11.76 -6.40
C ALA A 44 -14.79 -12.61 -7.14
N ASP A 45 -14.90 -12.74 -8.47
CA ASP A 45 -13.96 -13.52 -9.28
C ASP A 45 -12.55 -12.94 -9.24
N LEU A 46 -12.42 -11.63 -9.44
CA LEU A 46 -11.11 -10.99 -9.45
C LEU A 46 -10.47 -11.03 -8.05
N ALA A 47 -11.25 -10.87 -6.98
CA ALA A 47 -10.75 -10.91 -5.61
C ALA A 47 -10.30 -12.32 -5.17
N LYS A 48 -10.79 -13.39 -5.78
CA LYS A 48 -10.33 -14.77 -5.51
C LYS A 48 -8.92 -15.01 -6.05
N HIS A 49 -8.61 -14.44 -7.22
CA HIS A 49 -7.35 -14.71 -7.93
C HIS A 49 -6.38 -13.52 -7.94
N SER A 50 -6.76 -12.43 -7.26
CA SER A 50 -5.91 -11.26 -7.11
C SER A 50 -6.01 -10.66 -5.72
N LYS A 51 -4.89 -10.11 -5.24
CA LYS A 51 -4.86 -9.39 -3.97
C LYS A 51 -3.99 -8.14 -4.07
N PRO A 52 -4.41 -7.02 -3.48
CA PRO A 52 -3.58 -5.83 -3.36
C PRO A 52 -2.40 -6.11 -2.43
N LEU A 53 -1.21 -5.67 -2.81
CA LEU A 53 0.03 -5.96 -2.10
C LEU A 53 0.59 -4.75 -1.37
N PHE A 54 0.74 -3.63 -2.10
CA PHE A 54 1.26 -2.37 -1.57
C PHE A 54 0.96 -1.22 -2.55
N PHE A 55 1.07 0.00 -2.05
CA PHE A 55 1.15 1.20 -2.86
C PHE A 55 2.61 1.64 -2.97
N GLN A 56 3.00 2.16 -4.13
CA GLN A 56 4.28 2.84 -4.29
C GLN A 56 4.17 3.85 -5.43
N ASN A 57 4.64 5.08 -5.24
CA ASN A 57 4.65 6.13 -6.27
C ASN A 57 3.27 6.36 -6.93
N ARG A 58 2.18 6.31 -6.15
CA ARG A 58 0.78 6.39 -6.62
C ARG A 58 0.34 5.23 -7.53
N ILE A 59 1.06 4.11 -7.49
CA ILE A 59 0.73 2.88 -8.22
C ILE A 59 0.29 1.82 -7.21
N LEU A 60 -0.87 1.20 -7.45
CA LEU A 60 -1.30 0.03 -6.71
C LEU A 60 -0.70 -1.23 -7.33
N TYR A 61 0.03 -2.00 -6.51
CA TYR A 61 0.56 -3.29 -6.92
C TYR A 61 -0.42 -4.38 -6.51
N ILE A 62 -0.85 -5.17 -7.49
CA ILE A 62 -1.79 -6.28 -7.32
C ILE A 62 -1.07 -7.58 -7.68
N GLY A 63 -1.07 -8.52 -6.74
CA GLY A 63 -0.64 -9.88 -6.98
C GLY A 63 -1.73 -10.66 -7.69
N ILE A 64 -1.39 -11.46 -8.69
CA ILE A 64 -2.30 -12.26 -9.51
C ILE A 64 -1.80 -13.70 -9.69
N GLU A 65 -2.72 -14.65 -9.84
CA GLU A 65 -2.41 -16.07 -10.04
C GLU A 65 -2.17 -16.48 -11.51
N GLY A 66 -2.25 -15.54 -12.47
CA GLY A 66 -2.01 -15.82 -13.89
C GLY A 66 -2.25 -14.62 -14.80
N SER A 67 -1.74 -14.69 -16.05
CA SER A 67 -1.79 -13.59 -17.02
C SER A 67 -3.21 -13.20 -17.45
N ALA A 68 -4.17 -14.13 -17.42
CA ALA A 68 -5.59 -13.83 -17.68
C ALA A 68 -6.13 -12.75 -16.71
N TRP A 69 -5.76 -12.82 -15.44
CA TRP A 69 -6.14 -11.84 -14.42
C TRP A 69 -5.45 -10.48 -14.62
N ALA A 70 -4.23 -10.47 -15.17
CA ALA A 70 -3.57 -9.22 -15.54
C ALA A 70 -4.36 -8.46 -16.61
N GLN A 71 -4.88 -9.20 -17.59
CA GLN A 71 -5.67 -8.66 -18.67
C GLN A 71 -7.02 -8.13 -18.15
N GLU A 72 -7.72 -8.89 -17.31
CA GLU A 72 -8.97 -8.46 -16.66
C GLU A 72 -8.77 -7.19 -15.81
N ILE A 73 -7.70 -7.14 -15.00
CA ILE A 73 -7.33 -5.94 -14.24
C ILE A 73 -7.09 -4.76 -15.18
N SER A 74 -6.43 -4.98 -16.32
CA SER A 74 -6.15 -3.92 -17.28
C SER A 74 -7.43 -3.36 -17.91
N PHE A 75 -8.40 -4.21 -18.21
CA PHE A 75 -9.72 -3.79 -18.70
C PHE A 75 -10.51 -3.02 -17.64
N ARG A 76 -10.46 -3.47 -16.39
CA ARG A 76 -11.24 -2.88 -15.26
C ARG A 76 -10.44 -1.85 -14.46
N LYS A 77 -9.26 -1.47 -14.95
CA LYS A 77 -8.28 -0.63 -14.24
C LYS A 77 -8.86 0.68 -13.73
N ARG A 78 -9.58 1.41 -14.59
CA ARG A 78 -10.19 2.69 -14.20
C ARG A 78 -11.19 2.51 -13.06
N MET A 79 -12.09 1.54 -13.20
CA MET A 79 -13.08 1.21 -12.16
C MET A 79 -12.41 0.87 -10.82
N ILE A 80 -11.32 0.10 -10.85
CA ILE A 80 -10.57 -0.24 -9.63
C ILE A 80 -9.92 1.00 -9.03
N ILE A 81 -9.24 1.83 -9.84
CA ILE A 81 -8.61 3.08 -9.37
C ILE A 81 -9.65 3.99 -8.72
N ASP A 82 -10.81 4.17 -9.36
CA ASP A 82 -11.89 5.02 -8.86
C ASP A 82 -12.46 4.45 -7.56
N GLY A 83 -12.71 3.13 -7.49
CA GLY A 83 -13.19 2.47 -6.28
C GLY A 83 -12.24 2.62 -5.09
N VAL A 84 -10.94 2.45 -5.33
CA VAL A 84 -9.90 2.62 -4.29
C VAL A 84 -9.81 4.08 -3.84
N ASN A 85 -9.78 5.03 -4.77
CA ASN A 85 -9.72 6.47 -4.45
C ASN A 85 -10.97 6.95 -3.73
N ASN A 86 -12.15 6.45 -4.10
CA ASN A 86 -13.41 6.75 -3.42
C ASN A 86 -13.41 6.25 -1.98
N ARG A 87 -12.88 5.03 -1.73
CA ARG A 87 -12.70 4.51 -0.36
C ARG A 87 -11.72 5.34 0.46
N LEU A 88 -10.65 5.82 -0.16
CA LEU A 88 -9.67 6.71 0.46
C LEU A 88 -10.16 8.15 0.65
N GLY A 89 -11.27 8.54 0.01
CA GLY A 89 -11.79 9.91 0.01
C GLY A 89 -10.88 10.93 -0.69
N ARG A 90 -9.85 10.47 -1.42
CA ARG A 90 -8.86 11.32 -2.08
C ARG A 90 -8.22 10.62 -3.30
N PRO A 91 -7.77 11.37 -4.32
CA PRO A 91 -7.06 10.80 -5.45
C PRO A 91 -5.62 10.41 -5.07
N HIS A 92 -5.45 9.18 -4.59
CA HIS A 92 -4.16 8.63 -4.15
C HIS A 92 -3.53 7.73 -5.22
N VAL A 93 -4.33 6.85 -5.81
CA VAL A 93 -3.93 5.89 -6.85
C VAL A 93 -4.12 6.53 -8.22
N LYS A 94 -3.06 6.49 -9.05
CA LYS A 94 -3.08 6.93 -10.45
C LYS A 94 -2.93 5.77 -11.43
N ASP A 95 -2.35 4.67 -10.99
CA ASP A 95 -2.00 3.56 -11.85
C ASP A 95 -2.10 2.23 -11.12
N ILE A 96 -2.16 1.14 -11.87
CA ILE A 96 -2.18 -0.24 -11.35
C ILE A 96 -1.13 -1.06 -12.09
N ARG A 97 -0.35 -1.83 -11.34
CA ARG A 97 0.57 -2.83 -11.87
C ARG A 97 0.29 -4.20 -11.28
N THR A 98 0.41 -5.21 -12.12
CA THR A 98 0.18 -6.60 -11.73
C THR A 98 1.49 -7.37 -11.65
N GLN A 99 1.62 -8.25 -10.66
CA GLN A 99 2.77 -9.14 -10.48
C GLN A 99 2.31 -10.55 -10.07
N ARG A 100 3.12 -11.59 -10.32
CA ARG A 100 2.76 -12.97 -9.96
C ARG A 100 2.68 -13.15 -8.43
N LEU A 101 1.69 -13.91 -7.96
CA LEU A 101 1.46 -14.18 -6.54
C LEU A 101 2.45 -15.20 -5.95
N ASP A 102 2.99 -16.07 -6.80
CA ASP A 102 3.90 -17.17 -6.45
C ASP A 102 5.36 -16.73 -6.25
N ASP A 103 5.67 -15.46 -6.48
CA ASP A 103 6.92 -14.85 -6.04
C ASP A 103 6.92 -14.73 -4.52
N LYS A 104 7.32 -15.80 -3.81
CA LYS A 104 7.55 -15.85 -2.36
C LYS A 104 8.54 -14.81 -1.82
N ASN A 105 9.00 -13.85 -2.62
CA ASN A 105 9.99 -12.85 -2.23
C ASN A 105 9.66 -11.40 -2.63
N ASN A 106 8.51 -11.09 -3.23
CA ASN A 106 8.24 -9.72 -3.69
C ASN A 106 7.53 -8.86 -2.63
N ARG A 107 8.22 -8.65 -1.49
CA ARG A 107 8.15 -7.35 -0.85
C ARG A 107 9.01 -6.42 -1.71
N PRO A 108 8.61 -5.18 -2.00
CA PRO A 108 9.58 -4.20 -2.46
C PRO A 108 10.62 -4.11 -1.34
N SER A 109 11.76 -4.77 -1.52
CA SER A 109 12.93 -4.54 -0.71
C SER A 109 13.16 -3.05 -0.74
N ASP A 110 13.02 -2.44 0.43
CA ASP A 110 13.45 -1.10 0.78
C ASP A 110 14.78 -0.87 0.05
N ARG A 111 14.75 -0.28 -1.16
CA ARG A 111 15.95 0.15 -1.87
C ARG A 111 16.40 1.42 -1.16
N LYS A 112 16.92 1.25 0.06
CA LYS A 112 17.77 2.24 0.69
C LYS A 112 19.10 2.26 -0.03
N THR A 113 19.29 3.37 -0.74
CA THR A 113 20.51 4.19 -0.72
C THR A 113 21.76 3.65 -1.43
N LYS A 114 22.13 4.34 -2.51
CA LYS A 114 23.50 4.73 -2.95
C LYS A 114 23.29 5.57 -4.23
N ARG A 115 23.73 6.82 -4.37
CA ARG A 115 24.80 7.62 -3.78
C ARG A 115 24.35 9.07 -3.60
#